data_AF-A0A957K8K8-F1
#
_entry.id   AF-A0A957K8K8-F1
#
_cell.length_a   1.000
_cell.length_b   1.000
_cell.length_c   1.000
_cell.angle_alpha   90.00
_cell.angle_beta   90.00
_cell.angle_gamma   90.00
#
_symmetry.space_group_name_H-M   'P 1'
#
loop_
_entity.id
_entity.type
_entity.pdbx_description
1 polymer ?
#
loop_
_entity_poly.entity_id
_entity_poly.type
_entity_poly.pdbx_seq_one_letter_code
_entity_poly.pdbx_strand_id
1 'polypeptide(L)'
;MTSEFEYRIASDLDRAWLNFEPDIPLTPGVDGRDNPFYVPRPDSKIKELKQKLLRPFYQPPKHFLSGHRGCGKSTEMYRLAADPDINLRFWPVHFSIRDFADINDLDFKDVLLAIGGQLFAKYHGRLDPQLLKELDSWRGDIEEQITTLKAGRMQGELGAEVGALFAKMTSKIKLEPKTRHEIRQFFDRDITGLVGVINKIASDIRTREKRYPLVLVDDLDKPDLEIARQIFYERQEIMMRPTCAIVYTISSPLFYNPVILSLPETTFLPNIKLHEEGDRRARYPHGYYTLDQMVYRRMDKDANLITAEALELAATMSGGVFRELAQLMRGSINRASTADRAQVTLVDVQGTATEVRSHYWRVLTAEQRQVLRKIREDNQMRDSEEMAPLLQMLAVLEYDNGKTWCDTHPVLDDLLDERRKSPRT
;
A
#
# COMPACT_ATOMS: atom_id res chain seq x y z
N MET A 1 14.08 -8.61 16.04
CA MET A 1 13.70 -10.03 15.99
C MET A 1 12.42 -10.12 15.17
N THR A 2 12.54 -10.25 13.85
CA THR A 2 11.40 -10.68 13.02
C THR A 2 11.26 -12.17 13.23
N SER A 3 10.29 -12.61 14.04
CA SER A 3 9.88 -14.01 14.03
C SER A 3 9.55 -14.34 12.58
N GLU A 4 10.24 -15.34 12.03
CA GLU A 4 9.99 -15.80 10.66
C GLU A 4 8.52 -16.22 10.59
N PHE A 5 7.70 -15.43 9.91
CA PHE A 5 6.27 -15.71 9.80
C PHE A 5 6.15 -16.97 8.95
N GLU A 6 5.94 -18.10 9.60
CA GLU A 6 5.86 -19.36 8.89
C GLU A 6 4.52 -19.44 8.16
N TYR A 7 4.49 -19.72 6.85
CA TYR A 7 3.26 -19.80 6.08
C TYR A 7 2.68 -21.22 6.09
N ARG A 8 2.31 -21.72 7.27
CA ARG A 8 1.65 -23.03 7.46
C ARG A 8 0.13 -22.90 7.51
N ILE A 9 -0.58 -23.70 6.72
CA ILE A 9 -2.05 -23.83 6.79
C ILE A 9 -2.44 -24.30 8.20
N ALA A 10 -3.45 -23.67 8.79
CA ALA A 10 -3.87 -23.94 10.17
C ALA A 10 -4.83 -25.13 10.27
N SER A 11 -4.62 -26.00 11.25
CA SER A 11 -5.53 -27.08 11.64
C SER A 11 -6.33 -26.79 12.91
N ASP A 12 -6.13 -25.60 13.52
CA ASP A 12 -6.82 -25.12 14.71
C ASP A 12 -7.01 -23.59 14.65
N LEU A 13 -7.86 -23.06 15.53
CA LEU A 13 -8.24 -21.64 15.54
C LEU A 13 -7.10 -20.72 15.99
N ASP A 14 -6.23 -21.14 16.90
CA ASP A 14 -5.12 -20.30 17.39
C ASP A 14 -4.12 -20.04 16.27
N ARG A 15 -3.78 -21.08 15.52
CA ARG A 15 -2.93 -20.96 14.35
C ARG A 15 -3.62 -20.21 13.22
N ALA A 16 -4.92 -20.45 13.01
CA ALA A 16 -5.70 -19.72 12.01
C ALA A 16 -5.68 -18.21 12.30
N TRP A 17 -5.85 -17.81 13.56
CA TRP A 17 -5.84 -16.41 13.98
C TRP A 17 -4.55 -15.69 13.58
N LEU A 18 -3.39 -16.34 13.75
CA LEU A 18 -2.10 -15.81 13.32
C LEU A 18 -2.02 -15.66 11.79
N ASN A 19 -2.56 -16.64 11.05
CA ASN A 19 -2.51 -16.65 9.58
C ASN A 19 -3.32 -15.52 8.90
N PHE A 20 -4.26 -14.89 9.61
CA PHE A 20 -5.03 -13.73 9.13
C PHE A 20 -4.48 -12.39 9.60
N GLU A 21 -3.18 -12.27 9.89
CA GLU A 21 -2.56 -10.98 10.20
C GLU A 21 -2.77 -9.95 9.05
N PRO A 22 -3.59 -8.90 9.24
CA PRO A 22 -4.00 -7.99 8.16
C PRO A 22 -2.91 -7.01 7.72
N ASP A 23 -1.85 -6.83 8.52
CA ASP A 23 -0.86 -5.77 8.33
C ASP A 23 0.48 -6.25 7.76
N ILE A 24 0.60 -7.55 7.48
CA ILE A 24 1.79 -8.13 6.86
C ILE A 24 1.52 -8.38 5.37
N PRO A 25 2.19 -7.67 4.45
CA PRO A 25 2.13 -7.99 3.02
C PRO A 25 2.78 -9.33 2.74
N LEU A 26 2.29 -10.04 1.71
CA LEU A 26 2.86 -11.34 1.34
C LEU A 26 4.07 -11.12 0.44
N THR A 27 5.22 -11.64 0.87
CA THR A 27 6.46 -11.63 0.09
C THR A 27 6.61 -12.94 -0.69
N PRO A 28 7.05 -12.90 -1.96
CA PRO A 28 7.46 -14.10 -2.69
C PRO A 28 8.57 -14.86 -1.96
N GLY A 29 8.65 -16.16 -2.23
CA GLY A 29 9.77 -16.99 -1.79
C GLY A 29 11.10 -16.51 -2.37
N VAL A 30 12.21 -16.91 -1.74
CA VAL A 30 13.58 -16.57 -2.17
C VAL A 30 13.87 -17.09 -3.58
N ASP A 31 13.19 -18.16 -4.00
CA ASP A 31 13.26 -18.75 -5.34
C ASP A 31 12.33 -18.08 -6.37
N GLY A 32 11.67 -16.99 -6.00
CA GLY A 32 10.75 -16.24 -6.86
C GLY A 32 9.36 -16.88 -6.98
N ARG A 33 9.08 -17.97 -6.27
CA ARG A 33 7.72 -18.56 -6.24
C ARG A 33 6.77 -17.66 -5.47
N ASP A 34 5.50 -17.70 -5.86
CA ASP A 34 4.44 -17.01 -5.12
C ASP A 34 4.38 -17.51 -3.67
N ASN A 35 4.09 -16.58 -2.76
CA ASN A 35 3.83 -16.91 -1.36
C ASN A 35 2.72 -17.98 -1.26
N PRO A 36 2.81 -18.98 -0.37
CA PRO A 36 1.78 -20.02 -0.24
C PRO A 36 0.37 -19.46 0.02
N PHE A 37 0.28 -18.34 0.74
CA PHE A 37 -0.97 -17.67 1.09
C PHE A 37 -1.47 -16.69 0.01
N TYR A 38 -0.70 -16.50 -1.06
CA TYR A 38 -1.08 -15.65 -2.18
C TYR A 38 -2.25 -16.26 -2.96
N VAL A 39 -3.19 -15.41 -3.34
CA VAL A 39 -4.32 -15.76 -4.21
C VAL A 39 -4.25 -14.89 -5.46
N PRO A 40 -4.16 -15.48 -6.65
CA PRO A 40 -4.24 -14.73 -7.89
C PRO A 40 -5.56 -13.95 -7.99
N ARG A 41 -5.45 -12.68 -8.35
CA ARG A 41 -6.63 -11.89 -8.72
C ARG A 41 -7.13 -12.30 -10.11
N PRO A 42 -8.43 -12.21 -10.36
CA PRO A 42 -8.97 -12.35 -11.70
C PRO A 42 -8.54 -11.19 -12.62
N ASP A 43 -8.24 -10.00 -12.09
CA ASP A 43 -8.00 -8.79 -12.88
C ASP A 43 -6.55 -8.57 -13.33
N SER A 44 -6.40 -8.14 -14.59
CA SER A 44 -5.14 -7.98 -15.31
C SER A 44 -4.38 -6.68 -15.02
N LYS A 45 -4.81 -5.83 -14.07
CA LYS A 45 -4.24 -4.47 -13.90
C LYS A 45 -2.76 -4.47 -13.54
N ILE A 46 -2.32 -5.40 -12.68
CA ILE A 46 -0.89 -5.56 -12.36
C ILE A 46 -0.10 -6.11 -13.56
N LYS A 47 -0.72 -7.00 -14.35
CA LYS A 47 -0.14 -7.48 -15.61
C LYS A 47 0.01 -6.34 -16.62
N GLU A 48 -0.96 -5.42 -16.69
CA GLU A 48 -0.88 -4.22 -17.50
C GLU A 48 0.24 -3.29 -17.04
N LEU A 49 0.35 -3.01 -15.74
CA LEU A 49 1.45 -2.25 -15.15
C LEU A 49 2.81 -2.86 -15.50
N LYS A 50 2.95 -4.18 -15.35
CA LYS A 50 4.16 -4.93 -15.76
C LYS A 50 4.45 -4.70 -17.24
N GLN A 51 3.45 -4.84 -18.11
CA GLN A 51 3.63 -4.63 -19.55
C GLN A 51 4.06 -3.19 -19.87
N LYS A 52 3.45 -2.18 -19.23
CA LYS A 52 3.84 -0.76 -19.40
C LYS A 52 5.28 -0.52 -18.96
N LEU A 53 5.70 -1.06 -17.82
CA LEU A 53 7.10 -1.00 -17.36
C LEU A 53 8.08 -1.63 -18.36
N LEU A 54 7.69 -2.75 -18.99
CA LEU A 54 8.51 -3.47 -19.96
C LEU A 54 8.50 -2.87 -21.38
N ARG A 55 7.68 -1.86 -21.67
CA ARG A 55 7.69 -1.20 -22.99
C ARG A 55 8.99 -0.40 -23.19
N PRO A 56 9.45 -0.23 -24.45
CA PRO A 56 10.52 0.73 -24.76
C PRO A 56 10.15 2.12 -24.26
N PHE A 57 11.12 2.86 -23.73
CA PHE A 57 10.93 4.21 -23.22
C PHE A 57 12.15 5.07 -23.54
N TYR A 58 11.94 6.38 -23.76
CA TYR A 58 13.03 7.34 -23.89
C TYR A 58 13.60 7.76 -22.53
N GLN A 59 12.71 7.89 -21.54
CA GLN A 59 13.05 8.20 -20.15
C GLN A 59 12.50 7.12 -19.22
N PRO A 60 13.20 6.78 -18.13
CA PRO A 60 12.73 5.79 -17.17
C PRO A 60 11.33 6.13 -16.63
N PRO A 61 10.36 5.22 -16.77
CA PRO A 61 8.96 5.55 -16.56
C PRO A 61 8.64 5.78 -15.08
N LYS A 62 7.64 6.63 -14.83
CA LYS A 62 7.04 6.85 -13.51
C LYS A 62 5.60 6.40 -13.59
N HIS A 63 5.21 5.48 -12.72
CA HIS A 63 3.86 4.94 -12.67
C HIS A 63 3.26 5.24 -11.30
N PHE A 64 1.95 5.47 -11.28
CA PHE A 64 1.20 5.74 -10.06
C PHE A 64 0.19 4.61 -9.84
N LEU A 65 0.40 3.83 -8.79
CA LEU A 65 -0.46 2.71 -8.40
C LEU A 65 -1.42 3.16 -7.30
N SER A 66 -2.71 3.21 -7.62
CA SER A 66 -3.77 3.47 -6.67
C SER A 66 -4.64 2.25 -6.42
N GLY A 67 -5.58 2.38 -5.50
CA GLY A 67 -6.45 1.29 -5.04
C GLY A 67 -6.80 1.50 -3.57
N HIS A 68 -7.86 0.85 -3.11
CA HIS A 68 -8.28 0.92 -1.71
C HIS A 68 -7.16 0.49 -0.74
N ARG A 69 -7.17 1.07 0.46
CA ARG A 69 -6.30 0.61 1.54
C ARG A 69 -6.65 -0.85 1.85
N GLY A 70 -5.63 -1.70 1.97
CA GLY A 70 -5.84 -3.12 2.21
C GLY A 70 -6.32 -3.94 1.00
N CYS A 71 -6.45 -3.33 -0.19
CA CYS A 71 -6.83 -4.09 -1.38
C CYS A 71 -5.70 -5.02 -1.85
N GLY A 72 -4.44 -4.85 -1.41
CA GLY A 72 -3.30 -5.75 -1.66
C GLY A 72 -2.16 -5.20 -2.53
N LYS A 73 -2.10 -3.88 -2.74
CA LYS A 73 -1.04 -3.20 -3.51
C LYS A 73 0.39 -3.61 -3.11
N SER A 74 0.69 -3.59 -1.81
CA SER A 74 2.00 -3.96 -1.26
C SER A 74 2.44 -5.37 -1.66
N THR A 75 1.53 -6.34 -1.58
CA THR A 75 1.77 -7.72 -2.02
C THR A 75 2.08 -7.77 -3.52
N GLU A 76 1.32 -7.04 -4.36
CA GLU A 76 1.58 -6.99 -5.80
C GLU A 76 2.92 -6.30 -6.13
N MET A 77 3.33 -5.29 -5.34
CA MET A 77 4.64 -4.65 -5.50
C MET A 77 5.79 -5.59 -5.17
N TYR A 78 5.67 -6.40 -4.10
CA TYR A 78 6.67 -7.44 -3.82
C TYR A 78 6.74 -8.48 -4.94
N ARG A 79 5.60 -8.91 -5.48
CA ARG A 79 5.56 -9.85 -6.62
C ARG A 79 6.19 -9.23 -7.87
N LEU A 80 5.88 -7.98 -8.17
CA LEU A 80 6.47 -7.25 -9.29
C LEU A 80 8.00 -7.10 -9.14
N ALA A 81 8.50 -6.87 -7.93
CA ALA A 81 9.93 -6.81 -7.63
C ALA A 81 10.64 -8.17 -7.82
N ALA A 82 9.95 -9.27 -7.57
CA ALA A 82 10.48 -10.62 -7.73
C ALA A 82 10.29 -11.18 -9.15
N ASP A 83 9.51 -10.52 -10.00
CA ASP A 83 9.14 -11.01 -11.32
C ASP A 83 10.38 -11.20 -12.23
N PRO A 84 10.55 -12.37 -12.87
CA PRO A 84 11.73 -12.64 -13.70
C PRO A 84 11.90 -11.67 -14.88
N ASP A 85 10.81 -11.30 -15.56
CA ASP A 85 10.89 -10.39 -16.72
C ASP A 85 11.25 -8.97 -16.28
N ILE A 86 10.71 -8.53 -15.12
CA ILE A 86 11.13 -7.29 -14.48
C ILE A 86 12.62 -7.35 -14.15
N ASN A 87 13.10 -8.43 -13.52
CA ASN A 87 14.48 -8.60 -13.09
C ASN A 87 15.49 -8.70 -14.25
N LEU A 88 15.05 -9.06 -15.45
CA LEU A 88 15.89 -9.02 -16.66
C LEU A 88 16.17 -7.58 -17.13
N ARG A 89 15.20 -6.68 -16.99
CA ARG A 89 15.32 -5.29 -17.47
C ARG A 89 15.69 -4.29 -16.38
N PHE A 90 15.30 -4.58 -15.15
CA PHE A 90 15.38 -3.68 -14.02
C PHE A 90 16.16 -4.28 -12.86
N TRP A 91 16.65 -3.39 -11.99
CA TRP A 91 17.17 -3.69 -10.66
C TRP A 91 16.18 -3.17 -9.61
N PRO A 92 15.26 -4.01 -9.10
CA PRO A 92 14.20 -3.55 -8.22
C PRO A 92 14.67 -3.19 -6.81
N VAL A 93 14.21 -2.04 -6.33
CA VAL A 93 14.39 -1.56 -4.95
C VAL A 93 13.01 -1.26 -4.39
N HIS A 94 12.44 -2.24 -3.69
CA HIS A 94 11.18 -2.08 -2.96
C HIS A 94 11.43 -1.66 -1.50
N PHE A 95 10.63 -0.71 -1.03
CA PHE A 95 10.56 -0.29 0.38
C PHE A 95 9.23 0.43 0.69
N SER A 96 8.86 0.46 1.98
CA SER A 96 7.77 1.30 2.49
C SER A 96 8.31 2.64 2.98
N ILE A 97 7.68 3.74 2.57
CA ILE A 97 8.07 5.09 3.06
C ILE A 97 7.88 5.24 4.58
N ARG A 98 7.02 4.42 5.21
CA ARG A 98 6.82 4.39 6.68
C ARG A 98 8.08 4.08 7.46
N ASP A 99 9.03 3.38 6.85
CA ASP A 99 10.25 3.00 7.52
C ASP A 99 11.23 4.16 7.62
N PHE A 100 11.10 5.17 6.75
CA PHE A 100 12.09 6.24 6.55
C PHE A 100 11.57 7.64 6.83
N ALA A 101 10.26 7.83 6.95
CA ALA A 101 9.64 9.12 7.20
C ALA A 101 8.38 9.02 8.07
N ASP A 102 7.95 10.16 8.60
CA ASP A 102 6.70 10.29 9.34
C ASP A 102 5.55 10.53 8.36
N ILE A 103 4.59 9.61 8.32
CA ILE A 103 3.46 9.66 7.38
C ILE A 103 2.53 10.85 7.64
N ASN A 104 2.44 11.31 8.89
CA ASN A 104 1.50 12.37 9.27
C ASN A 104 2.05 13.77 8.98
N ASP A 105 3.33 13.88 8.66
CA ASP A 105 4.01 15.11 8.25
C ASP A 105 5.06 14.68 7.22
N LEU A 106 4.60 14.18 6.08
CA LEU A 106 5.46 13.73 4.99
C LEU A 106 5.68 14.87 3.98
N ASP A 107 6.92 15.07 3.53
CA ASP A 107 7.26 16.03 2.47
C ASP A 107 7.94 15.30 1.29
N PHE A 108 7.83 15.87 0.08
CA PHE A 108 8.44 15.30 -1.12
C PHE A 108 9.97 15.12 -0.98
N LYS A 109 10.63 15.98 -0.19
CA LYS A 109 12.05 15.88 0.16
C LYS A 109 12.36 14.58 0.90
N ASP A 110 11.49 14.16 1.81
CA ASP A 110 11.66 12.92 2.57
C ASP A 110 11.53 11.70 1.65
N VAL A 111 10.61 11.75 0.69
CA VAL A 111 10.43 10.69 -0.32
C VAL A 111 11.67 10.57 -1.20
N LEU A 112 12.19 11.68 -1.73
CA LEU A 112 13.41 11.69 -2.54
C LEU A 112 14.62 11.21 -1.73
N LEU A 113 14.74 11.64 -0.48
CA LEU A 113 15.81 11.18 0.39
C LEU A 113 15.74 9.68 0.66
N ALA A 114 14.54 9.14 0.92
CA ALA A 114 14.33 7.71 1.08
C ALA A 114 14.69 6.93 -0.19
N ILE A 115 14.32 7.43 -1.38
CA ILE A 115 14.71 6.83 -2.67
C ILE A 115 16.24 6.76 -2.80
N GLY A 116 16.93 7.88 -2.57
CA GLY A 116 18.39 7.95 -2.65
C GLY A 116 19.06 7.03 -1.63
N GLY A 117 18.61 7.07 -0.38
CA GLY A 117 19.13 6.23 0.69
C GLY A 117 18.92 4.74 0.44
N GLN A 118 17.78 4.34 -0.13
CA GLN A 118 17.50 2.93 -0.43
C GLN A 118 18.27 2.41 -1.65
N LEU A 119 18.41 3.22 -2.70
CA LEU A 119 19.31 2.89 -3.81
C LEU A 119 20.75 2.73 -3.33
N PHE A 120 21.22 3.65 -2.49
CA PHE A 120 22.56 3.59 -1.91
C PHE A 120 22.73 2.37 -1.01
N ALA A 121 21.85 2.17 -0.03
CA ALA A 121 21.95 1.08 0.95
C ALA A 121 22.05 -0.29 0.27
N LYS A 122 21.25 -0.53 -0.79
CA LYS A 122 21.25 -1.81 -1.51
C LYS A 122 22.41 -2.00 -2.50
N TYR A 123 23.17 -0.95 -2.83
CA TYR A 123 24.17 -1.01 -3.90
C TYR A 123 25.56 -0.48 -3.56
N HIS A 124 25.75 0.18 -2.41
CA HIS A 124 26.98 0.92 -2.10
C HIS A 124 28.27 0.11 -2.22
N GLY A 125 28.27 -1.17 -1.84
CA GLY A 125 29.44 -2.06 -1.97
C GLY A 125 29.87 -2.38 -3.41
N ARG A 126 29.08 -1.96 -4.40
CA ARG A 126 29.35 -2.14 -5.85
C ARG A 126 29.51 -0.81 -6.59
N LEU A 127 29.33 0.32 -5.91
CA LEU A 127 29.42 1.63 -6.53
C LEU A 127 30.85 1.94 -7.00
N ASP A 128 30.95 2.83 -7.99
CA ASP A 128 32.24 3.38 -8.39
C ASP A 128 32.97 4.05 -7.21
N PRO A 129 34.24 3.70 -6.92
CA PRO A 129 35.02 4.36 -5.89
C PRO A 129 35.12 5.88 -6.05
N GLN A 130 35.12 6.39 -7.29
CA GLN A 130 35.10 7.83 -7.55
C GLN A 130 33.75 8.44 -7.17
N LEU A 131 32.64 7.75 -7.48
CA LEU A 131 31.31 8.16 -7.04
C LEU A 131 31.20 8.14 -5.52
N LEU A 132 31.76 7.13 -4.84
CA LEU A 132 31.79 7.08 -3.37
C LEU A 132 32.51 8.28 -2.76
N LYS A 133 33.61 8.75 -3.35
CA LYS A 133 34.29 9.97 -2.92
C LYS A 133 33.44 11.23 -3.12
N GLU A 134 32.73 11.33 -4.23
CA GLU A 134 31.81 12.46 -4.46
C GLU A 134 30.66 12.47 -3.45
N LEU A 135 30.10 11.29 -3.14
CA LEU A 135 29.06 11.14 -2.13
C LEU A 135 29.57 11.42 -0.71
N ASP A 136 30.83 11.10 -0.43
CA ASP A 136 31.48 11.45 0.84
C ASP A 136 31.71 12.96 0.97
N SER A 137 32.06 13.65 -0.12
CA SER A 137 32.12 15.12 -0.15
C SER A 137 30.74 15.71 0.14
N TRP A 138 29.70 15.22 -0.54
CA TRP A 138 28.32 15.65 -0.30
C TRP A 138 27.87 15.40 1.15
N ARG A 139 28.29 14.28 1.75
CA ARG A 139 28.08 14.00 3.18
C ARG A 139 28.75 15.06 4.06
N GLY A 140 30.00 15.41 3.76
CA GLY A 140 30.75 16.44 4.47
C GLY A 140 30.02 17.79 4.51
N ASP A 141 29.48 18.22 3.37
CA ASP A 141 28.73 19.47 3.23
C ASP A 141 27.45 19.47 4.11
N ILE A 142 26.75 18.33 4.16
CA ILE A 142 25.55 18.16 5.01
C ILE A 142 25.92 18.19 6.49
N GLU A 143 26.93 17.44 6.89
CA GLU A 143 27.37 17.37 8.29
C GLU A 143 27.91 18.73 8.77
N GLU A 144 28.51 19.54 7.90
CA GLU A 144 28.95 20.89 8.24
C GLU A 144 27.77 21.81 8.57
N GLN A 145 26.72 21.77 7.74
CA GLN A 145 25.56 22.67 7.85
C GLN A 145 24.54 22.22 8.90
N ILE A 146 24.42 20.91 9.13
CA ILE A 146 23.47 20.33 10.08
C ILE A 146 24.24 19.66 11.21
N THR A 147 24.52 20.42 12.26
CA THR A 147 25.38 19.99 13.39
C THR A 147 24.85 18.76 14.11
N THR A 148 23.53 18.57 14.15
CA THR A 148 22.86 17.37 14.72
C THR A 148 23.18 16.09 13.94
N LEU A 149 23.59 16.23 12.67
CA LEU A 149 24.01 15.13 11.80
C LEU A 149 25.50 14.81 11.87
N LYS A 150 26.35 15.69 12.45
CA LYS A 150 27.77 15.39 12.65
C LYS A 150 27.95 14.05 13.36
N ALA A 151 28.74 13.18 12.75
CA ALA A 151 29.26 11.98 13.38
C ALA A 151 30.77 12.17 13.58
N GLY A 152 31.34 11.54 14.61
CA GLY A 152 32.80 11.41 14.65
C GLY A 152 33.24 10.62 13.43
N ARG A 153 34.32 11.05 12.74
CA ARG A 153 34.90 10.25 11.64
C ARG A 153 35.16 8.84 12.15
N MET A 154 34.42 7.87 11.62
CA MET A 154 34.69 6.47 11.92
C MET A 154 35.96 6.09 11.15
N GLN A 155 36.78 5.17 11.67
CA GLN A 155 37.84 4.57 10.86
C GLN A 155 37.22 3.49 9.96
N GLY A 156 36.30 3.90 9.07
CA GLY A 156 35.47 3.00 8.26
C GLY A 156 35.67 3.17 6.75
N GLU A 157 35.07 2.26 5.97
CA GLU A 157 34.98 2.41 4.52
C GLU A 157 34.04 3.58 4.14
N LEU A 158 34.42 4.39 3.15
CA LEU A 158 33.63 5.55 2.69
C LEU A 158 32.15 5.22 2.45
N GLY A 159 31.88 4.05 1.87
CA GLY A 159 30.51 3.58 1.62
C GLY A 159 29.69 3.40 2.90
N ALA A 160 30.31 2.91 3.98
CA ALA A 160 29.66 2.76 5.27
C ALA A 160 29.35 4.12 5.93
N GLU A 161 30.23 5.11 5.78
CA GLU A 161 30.02 6.46 6.33
C GLU A 161 28.87 7.20 5.63
N VAL A 162 28.83 7.16 4.29
CA VAL A 162 27.71 7.72 3.51
C VAL A 162 26.40 6.99 3.84
N GLY A 163 26.45 5.66 3.98
CA GLY A 163 25.28 4.86 4.38
C GLY A 163 24.78 5.24 5.77
N ALA A 164 25.68 5.47 6.72
CA ALA A 164 25.35 5.94 8.05
C ALA A 164 24.70 7.33 8.04
N LEU A 165 25.16 8.24 7.16
CA LEU A 165 24.50 9.54 7.00
C LEU A 165 23.05 9.37 6.52
N PHE A 166 22.81 8.60 5.44
CA PHE A 166 21.44 8.35 4.96
C PHE A 166 20.55 7.77 6.05
N ALA A 167 21.03 6.74 6.76
CA ALA A 167 20.28 6.11 7.85
C ALA A 167 19.98 7.10 8.98
N LYS A 168 20.96 7.95 9.35
CA LYS A 168 20.80 8.99 10.37
C LYS A 168 19.78 10.04 9.92
N MET A 169 19.85 10.53 8.69
CA MET A 169 18.88 11.50 8.16
C MET A 169 17.47 10.92 8.16
N THR A 170 17.25 9.71 7.63
CA THR A 170 15.91 9.09 7.62
C THR A 170 15.40 8.82 9.03
N SER A 171 16.27 8.40 9.96
CA SER A 171 15.88 8.23 11.37
C SER A 171 15.48 9.55 12.02
N LYS A 172 16.22 10.63 11.77
CA LYS A 172 15.94 11.97 12.31
C LYS A 172 14.69 12.58 11.69
N ILE A 173 14.50 12.44 10.38
CA ILE A 173 13.24 12.79 9.71
C ILE A 173 12.09 12.04 10.37
N LYS A 174 12.19 10.73 10.55
CA LYS A 174 11.09 9.95 11.13
C LYS A 174 10.79 10.32 12.59
N LEU A 175 11.80 10.55 13.42
CA LEU A 175 11.63 10.58 14.89
C LEU A 175 11.82 11.96 15.55
N GLU A 176 12.47 12.92 14.90
CA GLU A 176 12.88 14.19 15.52
C GLU A 176 12.38 15.41 14.72
N PRO A 177 11.24 16.02 15.09
CA PRO A 177 10.64 17.13 14.35
C PRO A 177 11.58 18.32 14.10
N LYS A 178 12.42 18.66 15.09
CA LYS A 178 13.39 19.76 14.96
C LYS A 178 14.43 19.48 13.88
N THR A 179 15.09 18.32 13.94
CA THR A 179 16.09 17.94 12.93
C THR A 179 15.46 17.66 11.58
N ARG A 180 14.25 17.10 11.54
CA ARG A 180 13.45 16.99 10.30
C ARG A 180 13.33 18.35 9.60
N HIS A 181 12.98 19.40 10.35
CA HIS A 181 12.89 20.75 9.80
C HIS A 181 14.25 21.27 9.30
N GLU A 182 15.33 21.07 10.06
CA GLU A 182 16.70 21.44 9.64
C GLU A 182 17.12 20.76 8.32
N ILE A 183 16.85 19.46 8.19
CA ILE A 183 17.12 18.68 6.97
C ILE A 183 16.30 19.20 5.79
N ARG A 184 15.02 19.48 6.00
CA ARG A 184 14.15 20.03 4.96
C ARG A 184 14.61 21.42 4.50
N GLN A 185 15.00 22.30 5.42
CA GLN A 185 15.53 23.63 5.11
C GLN A 185 16.82 23.56 4.29
N PHE A 186 17.70 22.59 4.57
CA PHE A 186 18.88 22.35 3.75
C PHE A 186 18.49 22.01 2.30
N PHE A 187 17.56 21.07 2.12
CA PHE A 187 17.11 20.65 0.79
C PHE A 187 16.20 21.66 0.10
N ASP A 188 15.60 22.61 0.81
CA ASP A 188 14.92 23.75 0.16
C ASP A 188 15.92 24.64 -0.60
N ARG A 189 17.19 24.68 -0.17
CA ARG A 189 18.26 25.43 -0.83
C ARG A 189 18.96 24.63 -1.92
N ASP A 190 19.07 23.30 -1.76
CA ASP A 190 19.76 22.43 -2.71
C ASP A 190 18.99 21.12 -3.02
N ILE A 191 17.76 21.25 -3.49
CA ILE A 191 16.97 20.11 -3.96
C ILE A 191 17.61 19.46 -5.19
N THR A 192 18.30 20.27 -6.01
CA THR A 192 19.02 19.83 -7.20
C THR A 192 20.19 18.91 -6.87
N GLY A 193 20.91 19.18 -5.78
CA GLY A 193 21.99 18.33 -5.29
C GLY A 193 21.48 16.96 -4.86
N LEU A 194 20.36 16.89 -4.11
CA LEU A 194 19.74 15.62 -3.74
C LEU A 194 19.31 14.79 -4.97
N VAL A 195 18.62 15.42 -5.92
CA VAL A 195 18.25 14.77 -7.18
C VAL A 195 19.49 14.34 -7.98
N GLY A 196 20.55 15.16 -7.98
CA GLY A 196 21.83 14.84 -8.60
C GLY A 196 22.48 13.59 -8.00
N VAL A 197 22.49 13.46 -6.67
CA VAL A 197 22.98 12.27 -5.95
C VAL A 197 22.19 11.03 -6.36
N ILE A 198 20.85 11.10 -6.35
CA ILE A 198 19.98 9.99 -6.80
C ILE A 198 20.30 9.58 -8.24
N ASN A 199 20.47 10.56 -9.13
CA ASN A 199 20.74 10.32 -10.55
C ASN A 199 22.12 9.70 -10.79
N LYS A 200 23.14 10.12 -10.04
CA LYS A 200 24.48 9.52 -10.13
C LYS A 200 24.47 8.05 -9.68
N ILE A 201 23.81 7.75 -8.55
CA ILE A 201 23.64 6.37 -8.07
C ILE A 201 22.88 5.53 -9.09
N ALA A 202 21.76 6.05 -9.62
CA ALA A 202 20.96 5.36 -10.62
C ALA A 202 21.73 5.08 -11.93
N SER A 203 22.55 6.04 -12.37
CA SER A 203 23.39 5.91 -13.56
C SER A 203 24.48 4.85 -13.38
N ASP A 204 25.12 4.80 -12.21
CA ASP A 204 26.15 3.80 -11.92
C ASP A 204 25.56 2.39 -11.86
N ILE A 205 24.42 2.21 -11.19
CA ILE A 205 23.66 0.93 -11.20
C ILE A 205 23.35 0.53 -12.64
N ARG A 206 22.81 1.44 -13.46
CA ARG A 206 22.50 1.15 -14.87
C ARG A 206 23.73 0.72 -15.66
N THR A 207 24.85 1.39 -15.44
CA THR A 207 26.10 1.14 -16.17
C THR A 207 26.70 -0.21 -15.81
N ARG A 208 26.66 -0.58 -14.53
CA ARG A 208 27.25 -1.82 -13.99
C ARG A 208 26.35 -3.04 -14.16
N GLU A 209 25.06 -2.91 -13.84
CA GLU A 209 24.08 -4.01 -13.93
C GLU A 209 23.52 -4.22 -15.34
N LYS A 210 23.73 -3.26 -16.26
CA LYS A 210 23.07 -3.20 -17.58
C LYS A 210 21.53 -3.26 -17.50
N ARG A 211 20.99 -2.87 -16.34
CA ARG A 211 19.56 -2.86 -16.00
C ARG A 211 19.22 -1.53 -15.34
N TYR A 212 18.03 -0.98 -15.62
CA TYR A 212 17.61 0.28 -15.00
C TYR A 212 17.22 0.04 -13.54
N PRO A 213 17.56 0.90 -12.57
CA PRO A 213 16.94 0.82 -11.25
C PRO A 213 15.42 1.00 -11.38
N LEU A 214 14.66 0.15 -10.69
CA LEU A 214 13.20 0.28 -10.53
C LEU A 214 12.90 0.46 -9.05
N VAL A 215 12.50 1.65 -8.66
CA VAL A 215 12.16 1.95 -7.27
C VAL A 215 10.66 1.75 -7.07
N LEU A 216 10.29 0.92 -6.12
CA LEU A 216 8.89 0.64 -5.78
C LEU A 216 8.67 1.27 -4.40
N VAL A 217 7.98 2.41 -4.35
CA VAL A 217 7.76 3.18 -3.12
C VAL A 217 6.34 2.93 -2.63
N ASP A 218 6.24 2.08 -1.61
CA ASP A 218 4.98 1.69 -1.00
C ASP A 218 4.55 2.67 0.09
N ASP A 219 3.29 2.58 0.50
CA ASP A 219 2.69 3.33 1.61
C ASP A 219 2.58 4.87 1.44
N LEU A 220 2.78 5.40 0.24
CA LEU A 220 2.51 6.80 -0.11
C LEU A 220 1.00 7.11 -0.27
N ASP A 221 0.13 6.10 -0.17
CA ASP A 221 -1.33 6.19 -0.10
C ASP A 221 -1.88 6.35 1.34
N LYS A 222 -0.99 6.36 2.33
CA LYS A 222 -1.32 6.44 3.76
C LYS A 222 -1.39 7.85 4.36
N PRO A 223 -0.64 8.87 3.88
CA PRO A 223 -0.88 10.25 4.28
C PRO A 223 -2.32 10.71 4.00
N ASP A 224 -2.69 11.86 4.55
CA ASP A 224 -3.95 12.51 4.18
C ASP A 224 -3.92 13.02 2.73
N LEU A 225 -5.10 13.41 2.22
CA LEU A 225 -5.23 13.85 0.84
C LEU A 225 -4.41 15.13 0.56
N GLU A 226 -4.30 16.03 1.53
CA GLU A 226 -3.62 17.30 1.34
C GLU A 226 -2.10 17.14 1.24
N ILE A 227 -1.50 16.33 2.10
CA ILE A 227 -0.09 15.93 2.01
C ILE A 227 0.18 15.23 0.67
N ALA A 228 -0.69 14.29 0.27
CA ALA A 228 -0.54 13.60 -1.01
C ALA A 228 -0.61 14.59 -2.20
N ARG A 229 -1.52 15.57 -2.15
CA ARG A 229 -1.64 16.63 -3.16
C ARG A 229 -0.37 17.48 -3.24
N GLN A 230 0.19 17.89 -2.11
CA GLN A 230 1.43 18.68 -2.07
C GLN A 230 2.61 17.94 -2.70
N ILE A 231 2.75 16.64 -2.44
CA ILE A 231 3.84 15.82 -2.98
C ILE A 231 3.67 15.57 -4.49
N PHE A 232 2.49 15.10 -4.90
CA PHE A 232 2.31 14.55 -6.24
C PHE A 232 1.76 15.54 -7.26
N TYR A 233 1.14 16.63 -6.81
CA TYR A 233 0.69 17.71 -7.71
C TYR A 233 1.62 18.91 -7.68
N GLU A 234 1.76 19.55 -6.52
CA GLU A 234 2.50 20.82 -6.41
C GLU A 234 4.01 20.66 -6.61
N ARG A 235 4.50 19.45 -6.44
CA ARG A 235 5.92 19.08 -6.59
C ARG A 235 6.13 17.99 -7.64
N GLN A 236 5.14 17.80 -8.52
CA GLN A 236 5.16 16.78 -9.57
C GLN A 236 6.45 16.83 -10.39
N GLU A 237 6.83 18.02 -10.89
CA GLU A 237 8.02 18.17 -11.74
C GLU A 237 9.28 17.63 -11.06
N ILE A 238 9.46 17.87 -9.75
CA ILE A 238 10.62 17.42 -8.99
C ILE A 238 10.55 15.90 -8.78
N MET A 239 9.38 15.37 -8.44
CA MET A 239 9.14 13.93 -8.25
C MET A 239 9.39 13.10 -9.53
N MET A 240 9.35 13.74 -10.70
CA MET A 240 9.65 13.14 -11.99
C MET A 240 11.14 13.15 -12.38
N ARG A 241 11.98 13.98 -11.73
CA ARG A 241 13.40 14.17 -12.09
C ARG A 241 14.34 12.98 -11.87
N PRO A 242 14.12 12.07 -10.90
CA PRO A 242 14.98 10.91 -10.74
C PRO A 242 15.06 10.07 -12.03
N THR A 243 16.28 9.73 -12.45
CA THR A 243 16.62 9.02 -13.70
C THR A 243 16.57 7.50 -13.54
N CYS A 244 15.71 7.02 -12.65
CA CYS A 244 15.36 5.60 -12.46
C CYS A 244 13.87 5.39 -12.74
N ALA A 245 13.45 4.16 -13.04
CA ALA A 245 12.03 3.86 -13.12
C ALA A 245 11.44 3.88 -11.71
N ILE A 246 10.21 4.37 -11.54
CA ILE A 246 9.57 4.43 -10.21
C ILE A 246 8.10 4.01 -10.31
N VAL A 247 7.63 3.22 -9.34
CA VAL A 247 6.20 3.04 -9.06
C VAL A 247 5.91 3.69 -7.70
N TYR A 248 5.08 4.72 -7.70
CA TYR A 248 4.59 5.39 -6.50
C TYR A 248 3.21 4.83 -6.15
N THR A 249 2.98 4.44 -4.90
CA THR A 249 1.59 4.28 -4.44
C THR A 249 0.93 5.64 -4.24
N ILE A 250 -0.37 5.76 -4.52
CA ILE A 250 -1.14 6.99 -4.26
C ILE A 250 -2.52 6.66 -3.69
N SER A 251 -3.01 7.54 -2.82
CA SER A 251 -4.30 7.39 -2.16
C SER A 251 -5.45 7.36 -3.16
N SER A 252 -6.44 6.49 -2.95
CA SER A 252 -7.60 6.37 -3.85
C SER A 252 -8.38 7.68 -4.03
N PRO A 253 -8.55 8.56 -3.02
CA PRO A 253 -9.18 9.87 -3.23
C PRO A 253 -8.42 10.77 -4.21
N LEU A 254 -7.09 10.67 -4.29
CA LEU A 254 -6.30 11.46 -5.24
C LEU A 254 -6.60 11.05 -6.70
N PHE A 255 -6.99 9.79 -6.90
CA PHE A 255 -7.40 9.26 -8.21
C PHE A 255 -8.68 9.92 -8.75
N TYR A 256 -9.49 10.51 -7.87
CA TYR A 256 -10.72 11.23 -8.22
C TYR A 256 -10.57 12.74 -8.21
N ASN A 257 -9.37 13.24 -7.92
CA ASN A 257 -9.07 14.66 -8.01
C ASN A 257 -8.61 15.00 -9.44
N PRO A 258 -8.93 16.18 -10.02
CA PRO A 258 -8.46 16.58 -11.34
C PRO A 258 -6.94 16.47 -11.55
N VAL A 259 -6.16 16.53 -10.47
CA VAL A 259 -4.72 16.24 -10.42
C VAL A 259 -4.33 14.94 -11.13
N ILE A 260 -5.18 13.91 -11.09
CA ILE A 260 -4.85 12.61 -11.70
C ILE A 260 -4.57 12.73 -13.21
N LEU A 261 -5.16 13.73 -13.88
CA LEU A 261 -4.98 13.97 -15.32
C LEU A 261 -3.59 14.52 -15.66
N SER A 262 -2.87 15.10 -14.68
CA SER A 262 -1.48 15.53 -14.89
C SER A 262 -0.48 14.40 -14.65
N LEU A 263 -0.87 13.35 -13.91
CA LEU A 263 0.01 12.24 -13.58
C LEU A 263 0.16 11.28 -14.76
N PRO A 264 1.41 10.96 -15.19
CA PRO A 264 1.61 9.99 -16.26
C PRO A 264 1.33 8.56 -15.77
N GLU A 265 0.79 7.72 -16.65
CA GLU A 265 0.67 6.26 -16.46
C GLU A 265 0.15 5.83 -15.09
N THR A 266 -1.14 6.06 -14.86
CA THR A 266 -1.84 5.69 -13.63
C THR A 266 -2.46 4.30 -13.74
N THR A 267 -2.59 3.59 -12.62
CA THR A 267 -3.25 2.27 -12.56
C THR A 267 -4.00 2.15 -11.25
N PHE A 268 -5.30 1.86 -11.31
CA PHE A 268 -6.11 1.56 -10.14
C PHE A 268 -6.24 0.05 -9.95
N LEU A 269 -5.95 -0.44 -8.75
CA LEU A 269 -6.12 -1.85 -8.38
C LEU A 269 -7.50 -2.03 -7.73
N PRO A 270 -8.49 -2.61 -8.43
CA PRO A 270 -9.85 -2.74 -7.93
C PRO A 270 -9.97 -3.77 -6.80
N ASN A 271 -11.05 -3.66 -6.03
CA ASN A 271 -11.46 -4.69 -5.09
C ASN A 271 -12.03 -5.91 -5.82
N ILE A 272 -12.10 -7.04 -5.12
CA ILE A 272 -12.70 -8.26 -5.68
C ILE A 272 -14.20 -8.05 -5.82
N LYS A 273 -14.71 -7.96 -7.06
CA LYS A 273 -16.14 -7.80 -7.34
C LYS A 273 -16.94 -8.97 -6.77
N LEU A 274 -18.00 -8.70 -6.01
CA LEU A 274 -18.88 -9.73 -5.42
C LEU A 274 -20.27 -9.78 -6.04
N HIS A 275 -20.67 -8.75 -6.78
CA HIS A 275 -21.94 -8.68 -7.50
C HIS A 275 -21.83 -7.70 -8.68
N GLU A 276 -22.84 -7.67 -9.54
CA GLU A 276 -22.90 -6.73 -10.67
C GLU A 276 -23.37 -5.31 -10.23
N GLU A 277 -23.00 -4.29 -11.02
CA GLU A 277 -23.47 -2.90 -10.84
C GLU A 277 -25.01 -2.87 -10.87
N GLY A 278 -25.63 -2.21 -9.89
CA GLY A 278 -27.08 -2.06 -9.82
C GLY A 278 -27.85 -3.27 -9.28
N ASP A 279 -27.22 -4.44 -9.11
CA ASP A 279 -27.87 -5.63 -8.54
C ASP A 279 -26.95 -6.41 -7.58
N ARG A 280 -27.08 -6.13 -6.29
CA ARG A 280 -26.40 -6.86 -5.21
C ARG A 280 -26.78 -8.34 -5.12
N ARG A 281 -27.93 -8.75 -5.69
CA ARG A 281 -28.36 -10.15 -5.69
C ARG A 281 -27.74 -10.93 -6.84
N ALA A 282 -27.28 -10.25 -7.90
CA ALA A 282 -26.52 -10.84 -8.99
C ALA A 282 -25.09 -11.17 -8.53
N ARG A 283 -24.97 -12.22 -7.70
CA ARG A 283 -23.70 -12.70 -7.14
C ARG A 283 -22.69 -12.97 -8.25
N TYR A 284 -21.44 -12.56 -8.03
CA TYR A 284 -20.31 -12.82 -8.92
C TYR A 284 -19.46 -13.99 -8.39
N PRO A 285 -19.60 -15.22 -8.92
CA PRO A 285 -19.03 -16.42 -8.29
C PRO A 285 -17.50 -16.44 -8.23
N HIS A 286 -16.82 -15.86 -9.23
CA HIS A 286 -15.35 -15.79 -9.26
C HIS A 286 -14.79 -14.95 -8.09
N GLY A 287 -15.53 -13.91 -7.67
CA GLY A 287 -15.14 -13.09 -6.53
C GLY A 287 -15.17 -13.88 -5.23
N TYR A 288 -16.29 -14.55 -4.97
CA TYR A 288 -16.43 -15.43 -3.80
C TYR A 288 -15.39 -16.54 -3.81
N TYR A 289 -15.17 -17.21 -4.94
CA TYR A 289 -14.12 -18.22 -5.07
C TYR A 289 -12.74 -17.66 -4.68
N THR A 290 -12.41 -16.44 -5.11
CA THR A 290 -11.14 -15.79 -4.75
C THR A 290 -11.00 -15.57 -3.24
N LEU A 291 -12.08 -15.12 -2.58
CA LEU A 291 -12.09 -14.92 -1.13
C LEU A 291 -12.07 -16.25 -0.35
N ASP A 292 -12.77 -17.28 -0.83
CA ASP A 292 -12.72 -18.63 -0.26
C ASP A 292 -11.29 -19.19 -0.32
N GLN A 293 -10.61 -19.01 -1.46
CA GLN A 293 -9.19 -19.39 -1.60
C GLN A 293 -8.29 -18.63 -0.63
N MET A 294 -8.59 -17.36 -0.33
CA MET A 294 -7.82 -16.60 0.65
C MET A 294 -7.94 -17.20 2.05
N VAL A 295 -9.13 -17.67 2.43
CA VAL A 295 -9.38 -18.35 3.70
C VAL A 295 -8.76 -19.75 3.70
N TYR A 296 -9.01 -20.57 2.69
CA TYR A 296 -8.55 -21.97 2.68
C TYR A 296 -7.05 -22.14 2.47
N ARG A 297 -6.34 -21.13 1.96
CA ARG A 297 -4.86 -21.12 1.99
C ARG A 297 -4.29 -20.83 3.37
N ARG A 298 -5.11 -20.40 4.33
CA ARG A 298 -4.73 -20.05 5.71
C ARG A 298 -5.31 -21.01 6.73
N MET A 299 -6.47 -21.61 6.45
CA MET A 299 -7.18 -22.56 7.29
C MET A 299 -7.46 -23.83 6.49
N ASP A 300 -7.11 -24.98 7.06
CA ASP A 300 -7.36 -26.26 6.42
C ASP A 300 -8.86 -26.47 6.27
N LYS A 301 -9.28 -26.75 5.03
CA LYS A 301 -10.67 -26.99 4.69
C LYS A 301 -11.21 -28.25 5.37
N ASP A 302 -10.35 -29.25 5.55
CA ASP A 302 -10.73 -30.55 6.11
C ASP A 302 -10.75 -30.54 7.64
N ALA A 303 -10.12 -29.54 8.27
CA ALA A 303 -10.16 -29.33 9.72
C ALA A 303 -11.49 -28.75 10.22
N ASN A 304 -12.42 -28.40 9.32
CA ASN A 304 -13.77 -27.92 9.65
C ASN A 304 -13.81 -26.72 10.63
N LEU A 305 -12.81 -25.83 10.53
CA LEU A 305 -12.62 -24.70 11.45
C LEU A 305 -13.61 -23.54 11.23
N ILE A 306 -14.36 -23.55 10.11
CA ILE A 306 -15.37 -22.56 9.78
C ILE A 306 -16.53 -23.22 9.03
N THR A 307 -17.77 -22.87 9.40
CA THR A 307 -18.99 -23.30 8.69
C THR A 307 -19.12 -22.62 7.32
N ALA A 308 -19.81 -23.24 6.37
CA ALA A 308 -19.99 -22.70 5.02
C ALA A 308 -20.72 -21.33 5.04
N GLU A 309 -21.74 -21.20 5.88
CA GLU A 309 -22.53 -19.98 6.03
C GLU A 309 -21.69 -18.84 6.65
N ALA A 310 -20.80 -19.16 7.59
CA ALA A 310 -19.88 -18.18 8.16
C ALA A 310 -18.86 -17.69 7.13
N LEU A 311 -18.31 -18.60 6.32
CA LEU A 311 -17.38 -18.24 5.25
C LEU A 311 -18.04 -17.32 4.22
N GLU A 312 -19.24 -17.69 3.76
CA GLU A 312 -20.00 -16.89 2.81
C GLU A 312 -20.35 -15.49 3.37
N LEU A 313 -20.74 -15.41 4.64
CA LEU A 313 -20.99 -14.13 5.28
C LEU A 313 -19.71 -13.30 5.42
N ALA A 314 -18.58 -13.91 5.81
CA ALA A 314 -17.31 -13.21 5.96
C ALA A 314 -16.83 -12.65 4.61
N ALA A 315 -16.92 -13.45 3.55
CA ALA A 315 -16.63 -13.02 2.19
C ALA A 315 -17.51 -11.83 1.77
N THR A 316 -18.81 -11.91 2.00
CA THR A 316 -19.76 -10.83 1.69
C THR A 316 -19.45 -9.56 2.49
N MET A 317 -19.29 -9.68 3.81
CA MET A 317 -19.07 -8.54 4.70
C MET A 317 -17.72 -7.86 4.48
N SER A 318 -16.75 -8.53 3.86
CA SER A 318 -15.46 -7.94 3.49
C SER A 318 -15.53 -6.93 2.34
N GLY A 319 -16.64 -6.92 1.57
CA GLY A 319 -16.75 -6.09 0.37
C GLY A 319 -15.67 -6.36 -0.69
N GLY A 320 -15.07 -7.55 -0.69
CA GLY A 320 -13.99 -7.89 -1.63
C GLY A 320 -12.64 -7.27 -1.29
N VAL A 321 -12.49 -6.67 -0.11
CA VAL A 321 -11.23 -6.11 0.38
C VAL A 321 -10.50 -7.16 1.23
N PHE A 322 -9.33 -7.63 0.76
CA PHE A 322 -8.59 -8.70 1.45
C PHE A 322 -8.26 -8.39 2.92
N ARG A 323 -7.90 -7.14 3.23
CA ARG A 323 -7.61 -6.73 4.62
C ARG A 323 -8.86 -6.77 5.51
N GLU A 324 -10.00 -6.35 4.99
CA GLU A 324 -11.28 -6.43 5.73
C GLU A 324 -11.68 -7.88 5.99
N LEU A 325 -11.47 -8.78 5.00
CA LEU A 325 -11.69 -10.21 5.21
C LEU A 325 -10.76 -10.77 6.30
N ALA A 326 -9.47 -10.42 6.27
CA ALA A 326 -8.53 -10.84 7.32
C ALA A 326 -8.95 -10.36 8.72
N GLN A 327 -9.39 -9.10 8.84
CA GLN A 327 -9.86 -8.52 10.09
C GLN A 327 -11.16 -9.19 10.59
N LEU A 328 -12.13 -9.41 9.69
CA LEU A 328 -13.36 -10.14 10.00
C LEU A 328 -13.03 -11.54 10.51
N MET A 329 -12.18 -12.28 9.81
CA MET A 329 -11.77 -13.63 10.22
C MET A 329 -11.09 -13.63 11.60
N ARG A 330 -10.13 -12.75 11.87
CA ARG A 330 -9.51 -12.65 13.22
C ARG A 330 -10.52 -12.35 14.31
N GLY A 331 -11.43 -11.40 14.08
CA GLY A 331 -12.47 -11.06 15.03
C GLY A 331 -13.43 -12.22 15.28
N SER A 332 -13.81 -12.95 14.24
CA SER A 332 -14.72 -14.09 14.34
C SER A 332 -14.06 -15.31 15.00
N ILE A 333 -12.78 -15.56 14.70
CA ILE A 333 -11.98 -16.57 15.40
C ILE A 333 -11.89 -16.25 16.89
N ASN A 334 -11.58 -15.00 17.25
CA ASN A 334 -11.55 -14.57 18.66
C ASN A 334 -12.89 -14.79 19.38
N ARG A 335 -14.01 -14.51 18.71
CA ARG A 335 -15.36 -14.76 19.27
C ARG A 335 -15.63 -16.25 19.47
N ALA A 336 -15.26 -17.09 18.50
CA ALA A 336 -15.39 -18.53 18.62
C ALA A 336 -14.54 -19.09 19.77
N SER A 337 -13.26 -18.70 19.85
CA SER A 337 -12.34 -19.13 20.91
C SER A 337 -12.78 -18.65 22.30
N THR A 338 -13.29 -17.42 22.41
CA THR A 338 -13.83 -16.89 23.68
C THR A 338 -15.08 -17.65 24.16
N ALA A 339 -15.82 -18.24 23.22
CA ALA A 339 -16.96 -19.09 23.50
C ALA A 339 -16.58 -20.58 23.63
N ASP A 340 -15.28 -20.89 23.78
CA ASP A 340 -14.73 -22.26 23.87
C ASP A 340 -15.12 -23.17 22.69
N ARG A 341 -15.34 -22.58 21.50
CA ARG A 341 -15.69 -23.32 20.28
C ARG A 341 -14.48 -23.49 19.37
N ALA A 342 -14.30 -24.70 18.83
CA ALA A 342 -13.26 -25.02 17.86
C ALA A 342 -13.63 -24.65 16.40
N GLN A 343 -14.83 -24.13 16.17
CA GLN A 343 -15.35 -23.79 14.85
C GLN A 343 -16.00 -22.40 14.85
N VAL A 344 -15.63 -21.59 13.86
CA VAL A 344 -16.27 -20.31 13.54
C VAL A 344 -17.63 -20.55 12.89
N THR A 345 -18.66 -19.99 13.47
CA THR A 345 -20.05 -20.11 13.01
C THR A 345 -20.60 -18.77 12.55
N LEU A 346 -21.79 -18.78 11.95
CA LEU A 346 -22.46 -17.58 11.45
C LEU A 346 -22.55 -16.47 12.52
N VAL A 347 -22.84 -16.83 13.77
CA VAL A 347 -23.02 -15.88 14.89
C VAL A 347 -21.72 -15.11 15.19
N ASP A 348 -20.56 -15.73 15.01
CA ASP A 348 -19.26 -15.07 15.23
C ASP A 348 -19.03 -13.96 14.22
N VAL A 349 -19.27 -14.27 12.94
CA VAL A 349 -19.09 -13.33 11.82
C VAL A 349 -20.11 -12.19 11.92
N GLN A 350 -21.37 -12.50 12.24
CA GLN A 350 -22.39 -11.48 12.52
C GLN A 350 -21.98 -10.55 13.66
N GLY A 351 -21.44 -11.12 14.74
CA GLY A 351 -20.94 -10.38 15.88
C GLY A 351 -19.80 -9.44 15.50
N THR A 352 -18.79 -9.93 14.77
CA THR A 352 -17.67 -9.11 14.30
C THR A 352 -18.12 -8.03 13.33
N ALA A 353 -18.99 -8.35 12.36
CA ALA A 353 -19.55 -7.37 11.42
C ALA A 353 -20.33 -6.27 12.15
N THR A 354 -21.09 -6.62 13.21
CA THR A 354 -21.84 -5.65 14.03
C THR A 354 -20.90 -4.71 14.80
N GLU A 355 -19.78 -5.21 15.27
CA GLU A 355 -18.75 -4.40 15.92
C GLU A 355 -18.09 -3.42 14.94
N VAL A 356 -17.73 -3.88 13.74
CA VAL A 356 -17.21 -3.02 12.66
C VAL A 356 -18.23 -1.95 12.29
N ARG A 357 -19.50 -2.32 12.07
CA ARG A 357 -20.60 -1.37 11.81
C ARG A 357 -20.75 -0.32 12.91
N SER A 358 -20.58 -0.72 14.17
CA SER A 358 -20.67 0.20 15.32
C SER A 358 -19.55 1.26 15.29
N HIS A 359 -18.36 0.92 14.79
CA HIS A 359 -17.30 1.91 14.57
C HIS A 359 -17.68 2.93 13.50
N TYR A 360 -18.22 2.47 12.36
CA TYR A 360 -18.71 3.39 11.32
C TYR A 360 -19.84 4.29 11.83
N TRP A 361 -20.80 3.77 12.61
CA TRP A 361 -21.88 4.57 13.19
C TRP A 361 -21.37 5.77 14.00
N ARG A 362 -20.29 5.57 14.77
CA ARG A 362 -19.68 6.61 15.62
C ARG A 362 -18.99 7.71 14.82
N VAL A 363 -18.48 7.40 13.63
CA VAL A 363 -17.62 8.31 12.83
C VAL A 363 -18.39 9.00 11.71
N LEU A 364 -19.36 8.31 11.09
CA LEU A 364 -20.10 8.87 9.96
C LEU A 364 -21.02 10.02 10.39
N THR A 365 -21.00 11.12 9.63
CA THR A 365 -21.94 12.24 9.83
C THR A 365 -23.32 11.93 9.26
N ALA A 366 -24.32 12.78 9.57
CA ALA A 366 -25.66 12.64 9.00
C ALA A 366 -25.67 12.86 7.48
N GLU A 367 -24.86 13.79 7.01
CA GLU A 367 -24.66 14.15 5.60
C GLU A 367 -23.99 12.99 4.85
N GLN A 368 -22.89 12.46 5.39
CA GLN A 368 -22.21 11.29 4.83
C GLN A 368 -23.14 10.07 4.71
N ARG A 369 -23.99 9.82 5.73
CA ARG A 369 -25.02 8.77 5.64
C ARG A 369 -26.06 9.02 4.54
N GLN A 370 -26.36 10.27 4.20
CA GLN A 370 -27.25 10.57 3.07
C GLN A 370 -26.55 10.30 1.73
N VAL A 371 -25.28 10.70 1.60
CA VAL A 371 -24.46 10.39 0.42
C VAL A 371 -24.39 8.88 0.19
N LEU A 372 -24.07 8.11 1.23
CA LEU A 372 -24.03 6.64 1.18
C LEU A 372 -25.36 6.01 0.73
N ARG A 373 -26.51 6.52 1.20
CA ARG A 373 -27.82 6.02 0.75
C ARG A 373 -28.03 6.24 -0.74
N LYS A 374 -27.69 7.42 -1.26
CA LYS A 374 -27.79 7.71 -2.69
C LYS A 374 -26.87 6.81 -3.51
N ILE A 375 -25.62 6.62 -3.08
CA ILE A 375 -24.67 5.70 -3.74
C ILE A 375 -25.23 4.28 -3.79
N ARG A 376 -25.83 3.81 -2.69
CA ARG A 376 -26.44 2.46 -2.64
C ARG A 376 -27.63 2.32 -3.61
N GLU A 377 -28.32 3.40 -3.92
CA GLU A 377 -29.48 3.39 -4.82
C GLU A 377 -29.08 3.34 -6.30
N ASP A 378 -27.99 3.99 -6.70
CA ASP A 378 -27.64 4.18 -8.11
C ASP A 378 -26.22 3.73 -8.53
N ASN A 379 -25.39 3.30 -7.57
CA ASN A 379 -23.98 2.92 -7.75
C ASN A 379 -23.12 3.99 -8.46
N GLN A 380 -23.57 5.24 -8.48
CA GLN A 380 -22.86 6.33 -9.15
C GLN A 380 -21.87 6.99 -8.19
N MET A 381 -20.74 7.42 -8.75
CA MET A 381 -19.81 8.30 -8.03
C MET A 381 -20.49 9.64 -7.69
N ARG A 382 -19.98 10.30 -6.66
CA ARG A 382 -20.36 11.67 -6.28
C ARG A 382 -19.16 12.60 -6.45
N ASP A 383 -19.33 13.86 -6.08
CA ASP A 383 -18.24 14.83 -6.15
C ASP A 383 -17.03 14.38 -5.33
N SER A 384 -15.82 14.69 -5.80
CA SER A 384 -14.58 14.20 -5.20
C SER A 384 -14.45 14.57 -3.72
N GLU A 385 -14.97 15.72 -3.31
CA GLU A 385 -14.97 16.19 -1.92
C GLU A 385 -15.86 15.35 -1.01
N GLU A 386 -17.03 14.91 -1.49
CA GLU A 386 -17.91 14.00 -0.76
C GLU A 386 -17.35 12.57 -0.72
N MET A 387 -16.73 12.13 -1.83
CA MET A 387 -16.20 10.78 -2.00
C MET A 387 -14.91 10.55 -1.23
N ALA A 388 -14.00 11.54 -1.19
CA ALA A 388 -12.67 11.40 -0.62
C ALA A 388 -12.64 10.80 0.81
N PRO A 389 -13.36 11.36 1.80
CA PRO A 389 -13.36 10.79 3.15
C PRO A 389 -14.00 9.40 3.19
N LEU A 390 -15.05 9.15 2.39
CA LEU A 390 -15.76 7.86 2.36
C LEU A 390 -14.91 6.73 1.74
N LEU A 391 -14.16 7.03 0.68
CA LEU A 391 -13.21 6.09 0.06
C LEU A 391 -12.03 5.81 1.00
N GLN A 392 -11.52 6.83 1.69
CA GLN A 392 -10.37 6.70 2.60
C GLN A 392 -10.69 5.82 3.81
N MET A 393 -11.91 5.93 4.35
CA MET A 393 -12.37 5.09 5.47
C MET A 393 -13.04 3.78 5.03
N LEU A 394 -13.04 3.46 3.72
CA LEU A 394 -13.68 2.27 3.13
C LEU A 394 -15.21 2.19 3.30
N ALA A 395 -15.90 3.29 3.62
CA ALA A 395 -17.36 3.32 3.63
C ALA A 395 -17.96 3.20 2.21
N VAL A 396 -17.20 3.63 1.20
CA VAL A 396 -17.45 3.38 -0.22
C VAL A 396 -16.30 2.55 -0.80
N LEU A 397 -16.65 1.57 -1.61
CA LEU A 397 -15.74 0.64 -2.27
C LEU A 397 -15.89 0.73 -3.78
N GLU A 398 -14.78 0.77 -4.50
CA GLU A 398 -14.71 0.78 -5.96
C GLU A 398 -14.44 -0.62 -6.50
N TYR A 399 -15.11 -0.92 -7.62
CA TYR A 399 -14.93 -2.15 -8.39
C TYR A 399 -14.75 -1.80 -9.87
N ASP A 400 -14.03 -2.64 -10.61
CA ASP A 400 -13.85 -2.52 -12.06
C ASP A 400 -13.95 -3.92 -12.68
N ASN A 401 -14.80 -4.08 -13.69
CA ASN A 401 -14.87 -5.25 -14.57
C ASN A 401 -15.35 -4.82 -15.98
N GLY A 402 -14.77 -3.75 -16.52
CA GLY A 402 -15.09 -3.19 -17.85
C GLY A 402 -15.73 -1.81 -17.80
N LYS A 403 -16.33 -1.46 -16.67
CA LYS A 403 -16.74 -0.11 -16.29
C LYS A 403 -16.47 0.07 -14.79
N THR A 404 -15.91 1.20 -14.40
CA THR A 404 -15.72 1.55 -12.99
C THR A 404 -17.05 1.95 -12.37
N TRP A 405 -17.33 1.42 -11.18
CA TRP A 405 -18.50 1.76 -10.36
C TRP A 405 -18.15 1.63 -8.88
N CYS A 406 -19.03 2.13 -8.01
CA CYS A 406 -18.84 2.01 -6.57
C CYS A 406 -20.08 1.52 -5.85
N ASP A 407 -19.85 1.03 -4.63
CA ASP A 407 -20.92 0.67 -3.72
C ASP A 407 -20.56 1.00 -2.28
N THR A 408 -21.56 1.03 -1.40
CA THR A 408 -21.31 1.13 0.03
C THR A 408 -20.73 -0.17 0.57
N HIS A 409 -19.90 -0.07 1.59
CA HIS A 409 -19.39 -1.25 2.30
C HIS A 409 -20.55 -2.10 2.85
N PRO A 410 -20.60 -3.43 2.60
CA PRO A 410 -21.76 -4.27 2.96
C PRO A 410 -22.09 -4.28 4.47
N VAL A 411 -21.08 -4.09 5.31
CA VAL A 411 -21.25 -3.94 6.77
C VAL A 411 -22.17 -2.77 7.18
N LEU A 412 -22.40 -1.81 6.29
CA LEU A 412 -23.25 -0.64 6.51
C LEU A 412 -24.71 -0.88 6.16
N ASP A 413 -25.07 -2.02 5.57
CA ASP A 413 -26.39 -2.22 4.96
C ASP A 413 -27.54 -2.02 5.95
N ASP A 414 -27.46 -2.69 7.10
CA ASP A 414 -28.42 -2.53 8.19
C ASP A 414 -28.51 -1.07 8.66
N LEU A 415 -27.36 -0.39 8.80
CA LEU A 415 -27.26 0.99 9.27
C LEU A 415 -27.91 1.97 8.29
N LEU A 416 -27.82 1.70 6.99
CA LEU A 416 -28.41 2.53 5.95
C LEU A 416 -29.93 2.25 5.80
N ASP A 417 -30.39 1.06 6.18
CA ASP A 417 -31.80 0.64 6.16
C ASP A 417 -32.66 1.19 7.32
N GLU A 418 -32.07 1.55 8.46
CA GLU A 418 -32.78 1.92 9.69
C GLU A 418 -33.81 3.07 9.56
N ARG A 419 -33.78 3.87 8.49
CA ARG A 419 -34.83 4.89 8.22
C ARG A 419 -36.13 4.34 7.60
N ARG A 420 -36.20 3.07 7.19
CA ARG A 420 -37.49 2.44 6.85
C ARG A 420 -38.32 2.07 8.09
N LYS A 421 -37.76 2.16 9.30
CA LYS A 421 -38.42 1.74 10.56
C LYS A 421 -38.66 2.86 11.57
N SER A 422 -38.53 4.14 11.21
CA SER A 422 -39.06 5.22 12.06
C SER A 422 -40.58 5.31 11.84
N PRO A 423 -41.43 5.04 12.85
CA PRO A 423 -42.85 5.33 12.73
C PRO A 423 -43.01 6.84 12.57
N ARG A 424 -43.83 7.26 11.60
CA ARG A 424 -44.47 8.57 11.69
C ARG A 424 -45.23 8.60 13.02
N THR A 425 -44.87 9.53 13.89
CA THR A 425 -45.75 10.07 14.92
C THR A 425 -45.76 11.57 14.77
#